data_AF-A0A8S3B1D5-F1
#
_entry.id   AF-A0A8S3B1D5-F1
#
_cell.length_a   1.000
_cell.length_b   1.000
_cell.length_c   1.000
_cell.angle_alpha   90.00
_cell.angle_beta   90.00
_cell.angle_gamma   90.00
#
_symmetry.space_group_name_H-M   'P 1'
#
loop_
_entity.id
_entity.type
_entity.pdbx_description
1 polymer ?
#
loop_
_entity_poly.entity_id
_entity_poly.type
_entity_poly.pdbx_seq_one_letter_code
_entity_poly.pdbx_strand_id
1 'polypeptide(L)'
;MYVAKTLHIIPQRPISEDFICDIFNRFGNLIDVRTIDPQLCHVMFSDERSADTAMETMNGQEIACVRIRIIGSDKSVANRKRQKMEEAFRINQRKSRKARNDVAVQGTNDSSILSKVSMAKLGYFDDLFLREFVDKDVRRSPSINRGYYIRMKALEYALNMFYSTYDQKAVQ
;
A
#
# COMPACT_ATOMS: atom_id res chain seq x y z
N MET A 1 9.34 -1.42 -31.34
CA MET A 1 8.78 -0.21 -31.98
C MET A 1 8.27 0.70 -30.88
N TYR A 2 8.79 1.93 -30.74
CA TYR A 2 8.42 2.87 -29.67
C TYR A 2 7.22 3.72 -30.13
N VAL A 3 6.16 3.77 -29.32
CA VAL A 3 4.98 4.61 -29.58
C VAL A 3 5.08 5.87 -28.72
N ALA A 4 5.36 7.02 -29.33
CA ALA A 4 5.46 8.29 -28.64
C ALA A 4 4.09 8.81 -28.19
N LYS A 5 3.11 8.83 -29.11
CA LYS A 5 1.77 9.36 -28.84
C LYS A 5 0.70 8.51 -29.51
N THR A 6 -0.40 8.32 -28.81
CA THR A 6 -1.58 7.61 -29.33
C THR A 6 -2.75 8.58 -29.36
N LEU A 7 -3.40 8.70 -30.51
CA LEU A 7 -4.62 9.46 -30.71
C LEU A 7 -5.82 8.52 -30.71
N HIS A 8 -6.90 8.93 -30.06
CA HIS A 8 -8.17 8.22 -30.04
C HIS A 8 -9.11 8.95 -30.98
N ILE A 9 -9.47 8.30 -32.09
CA ILE A 9 -10.43 8.82 -33.07
C ILE A 9 -11.79 8.22 -32.76
N ILE A 10 -12.77 9.10 -32.60
CA ILE A 10 -14.16 8.77 -32.31
C ILE A 10 -15.01 9.28 -33.49
N PRO A 11 -15.28 8.42 -34.48
CA PRO A 11 -16.15 8.78 -35.59
C PRO A 11 -17.63 8.60 -35.20
N GLN A 12 -18.52 9.46 -35.70
CA GLN A 12 -19.96 9.34 -35.46
C GLN A 12 -20.59 8.09 -36.09
N ARG A 13 -19.92 7.52 -37.09
CA ARG A 13 -20.28 6.27 -37.76
C ARG A 13 -19.01 5.47 -38.03
N PRO A 14 -19.07 4.14 -38.14
CA PRO A 14 -17.89 3.33 -38.41
C PRO A 14 -17.20 3.72 -39.71
N ILE A 15 -15.87 3.79 -39.66
CA ILE A 15 -14.99 4.09 -40.79
C ILE A 15 -13.99 2.95 -40.90
N SER A 16 -13.62 2.56 -42.12
CA SER A 16 -12.63 1.51 -42.36
C SER A 16 -11.26 1.89 -41.79
N GLU A 17 -10.58 0.92 -41.20
CA GLU A 17 -9.21 1.07 -40.68
C GLU A 17 -8.22 1.48 -41.77
N ASP A 18 -8.30 0.86 -42.96
CA ASP A 18 -7.46 1.17 -44.11
C ASP A 18 -7.61 2.64 -44.53
N PHE A 19 -8.84 3.14 -44.49
CA PHE A 19 -9.13 4.52 -44.85
C PHE A 19 -8.58 5.52 -43.83
N ILE A 20 -8.65 5.18 -42.54
CA ILE A 20 -8.01 5.97 -41.48
C ILE A 20 -6.49 5.90 -41.66
N CYS A 21 -5.92 4.75 -41.99
CA CYS A 21 -4.50 4.59 -42.27
C CYS A 21 -4.06 5.52 -43.40
N ASP A 22 -4.72 5.48 -44.56
CA ASP A 22 -4.41 6.33 -45.71
C ASP A 22 -4.41 7.82 -45.37
N ILE A 23 -5.41 8.26 -44.59
CA ILE A 23 -5.55 9.65 -44.18
C ILE A 23 -4.47 10.07 -43.19
N PHE A 24 -4.15 9.22 -42.21
CA PHE A 24 -3.21 9.58 -41.15
C PHE A 24 -1.75 9.34 -41.54
N ASN A 25 -1.49 8.54 -42.58
CA ASN A 25 -0.14 8.29 -43.09
C ASN A 25 0.55 9.56 -43.61
N ARG A 26 -0.23 10.54 -44.13
CA ARG A 26 0.31 11.82 -44.63
C ARG A 26 0.97 12.71 -43.57
N PHE A 27 0.67 12.49 -42.29
CA PHE A 27 1.30 13.24 -41.19
C PHE A 27 2.68 12.66 -40.80
N GLY A 28 3.08 11.55 -41.45
CA GLY A 28 4.34 10.87 -41.23
C GLY A 28 4.41 10.15 -39.89
N ASN A 29 5.40 9.28 -39.72
CA ASN A 29 5.67 8.58 -38.45
C ASN A 29 4.47 7.79 -37.89
N LEU A 30 3.54 7.41 -38.76
CA LEU A 30 2.44 6.52 -38.40
C LEU A 30 3.01 5.11 -38.17
N ILE A 31 2.75 4.55 -36.99
CA ILE A 31 3.16 3.19 -36.62
C ILE A 31 2.08 2.21 -37.06
N ASP A 32 0.85 2.48 -36.63
CA ASP A 32 -0.24 1.52 -36.72
C ASP A 32 -1.57 2.23 -36.40
N VAL A 33 -2.65 1.73 -37.00
CA VAL A 33 -4.03 2.12 -36.72
C VAL A 33 -4.74 0.86 -36.23
N ARG A 34 -5.46 0.95 -35.11
CA ARG A 34 -6.20 -0.19 -34.57
C ARG A 34 -7.60 0.22 -34.17
N THR A 35 -8.58 -0.44 -34.74
CA THR A 35 -9.98 -0.30 -34.34
C THR A 35 -10.25 -1.19 -33.13
N ILE A 36 -10.58 -0.59 -31.98
CA ILE A 36 -10.96 -1.33 -30.77
C ILE A 36 -12.47 -1.54 -30.72
N ASP A 37 -13.22 -0.50 -31.10
CA ASP A 37 -14.67 -0.49 -31.23
C ASP A 37 -15.01 0.18 -32.58
N PRO A 38 -16.10 -0.19 -33.28
CA PRO A 38 -16.54 0.51 -34.48
C PRO A 38 -16.60 2.05 -34.39
N GLN A 39 -16.68 2.63 -33.19
CA GLN A 39 -16.64 4.07 -32.93
C GLN A 39 -15.43 4.52 -32.10
N LEU A 40 -14.39 3.68 -31.99
CA LEU A 40 -13.13 4.03 -31.34
C LEU A 40 -11.93 3.38 -32.05
N CYS A 41 -11.17 4.22 -32.75
CA CYS A 41 -9.93 3.84 -33.40
C CYS A 41 -8.74 4.46 -32.67
N HIS A 42 -7.68 3.70 -32.49
CA HIS A 42 -6.41 4.15 -31.95
C HIS A 42 -5.43 4.37 -33.10
N VAL A 43 -4.83 5.55 -33.17
CA VAL A 43 -3.79 5.87 -34.15
C VAL A 43 -2.50 6.12 -33.39
N MET A 44 -1.48 5.31 -33.68
CA MET A 44 -0.21 5.31 -32.96
C MET A 44 0.86 5.99 -33.82
N PHE A 45 1.51 7.00 -33.26
CA PHE A 45 2.63 7.70 -33.89
C PHE A 45 3.93 7.42 -33.13
N SER A 46 5.03 7.31 -33.87
CA SER A 46 6.39 7.22 -33.30
C SER A 46 6.96 8.57 -32.91
N ASP A 47 6.33 9.67 -33.34
CA ASP A 47 6.68 11.04 -32.99
C ASP A 47 5.46 11.81 -32.44
N GLU A 48 5.69 12.62 -31.42
CA GLU A 48 4.65 13.43 -30.78
C GLU A 48 4.25 14.63 -31.65
N ARG A 49 5.18 15.24 -32.39
CA ARG A 49 4.88 16.41 -33.23
C ARG A 49 3.98 16.05 -34.42
N SER A 50 4.24 14.91 -35.06
CA SER A 50 3.36 14.35 -36.10
C SER A 50 1.92 14.13 -35.58
N ALA A 51 1.79 13.58 -34.36
CA ALA A 51 0.50 13.35 -33.74
C ALA A 51 -0.25 14.64 -33.38
N ASP A 52 0.45 15.66 -32.89
CA ASP A 52 -0.15 16.96 -32.54
C ASP A 52 -0.63 17.70 -33.78
N THR A 53 0.18 17.71 -34.83
CA THR A 53 -0.20 18.28 -36.13
C THR A 53 -1.45 17.58 -36.69
N ALA A 54 -1.49 16.25 -36.62
CA ALA A 54 -2.65 15.47 -37.05
C ALA A 54 -3.90 15.78 -36.21
N MET A 55 -3.75 15.89 -34.88
CA MET A 55 -4.84 16.24 -33.98
C MET A 55 -5.42 17.62 -34.28
N GLU A 56 -4.57 18.64 -34.39
CA GLU A 56 -4.99 20.02 -34.66
C GLU A 56 -5.67 20.14 -36.03
N THR A 57 -5.14 19.46 -37.04
CA THR A 57 -5.66 19.52 -38.41
C THR A 57 -6.99 18.78 -38.56
N MET A 58 -7.12 17.60 -37.93
CA MET A 58 -8.21 16.67 -38.21
C MET A 58 -9.32 16.64 -37.16
N ASN A 59 -9.09 17.18 -35.96
CA ASN A 59 -10.11 17.18 -34.91
C ASN A 59 -11.31 18.04 -35.32
N GLY A 60 -12.50 17.43 -35.35
CA GLY A 60 -13.75 18.09 -35.71
C GLY A 60 -14.02 18.15 -37.22
N GLN A 61 -13.10 17.68 -38.06
CA GLN A 61 -13.27 17.58 -39.52
C GLN A 61 -14.19 16.43 -39.91
N GLU A 62 -14.67 16.47 -41.16
CA GLU A 62 -15.44 15.39 -41.77
C GLU A 62 -14.55 14.55 -42.69
N ILE A 63 -14.57 13.24 -42.47
CA ILE A 63 -13.87 12.23 -43.27
C ILE A 63 -14.93 11.31 -43.85
N ALA A 64 -15.01 11.17 -45.18
CA ALA A 64 -16.09 10.44 -45.85
C ALA A 64 -17.50 10.87 -45.40
N CYS A 65 -17.71 12.19 -45.22
CA CYS A 65 -18.95 12.77 -44.67
C CYS A 65 -19.30 12.33 -43.23
N VAL A 66 -18.32 11.80 -42.49
CA VAL A 66 -18.47 11.43 -41.09
C VAL A 66 -17.60 12.36 -40.25
N ARG A 67 -18.22 13.08 -39.32
CA ARG A 67 -17.49 13.94 -38.40
C ARG A 67 -16.69 13.09 -37.42
N ILE A 68 -15.41 13.43 -37.25
CA ILE A 68 -14.51 12.76 -36.32
C ILE A 68 -14.11 13.67 -35.16
N ARG A 69 -13.98 13.09 -33.97
CA ARG A 69 -13.36 13.73 -32.81
C ARG A 69 -12.06 13.03 -32.50
N ILE A 70 -10.99 13.79 -32.25
CA ILE A 70 -9.68 13.22 -31.92
C ILE A 70 -9.30 13.65 -30.50
N ILE A 71 -8.86 12.69 -29.69
CA ILE A 71 -8.46 12.89 -28.30
C ILE A 71 -7.05 12.34 -28.09
N GLY A 72 -6.16 13.09 -27.45
CA GLY A 72 -4.84 12.61 -27.08
C GLY A 72 -4.89 11.62 -25.91
N SER A 73 -4.22 10.47 -26.05
CA SER A 73 -4.00 9.55 -24.95
C SER A 73 -2.81 10.05 -24.10
N ASP A 74 -3.10 10.82 -23.07
CA ASP A 74 -2.07 11.31 -22.15
C ASP A 74 -1.63 10.21 -21.19
N LYS A 75 -0.76 9.32 -21.69
CA LYS A 75 -0.17 8.21 -20.94
C LYS A 75 0.56 8.72 -19.69
N SER A 76 1.03 9.97 -19.68
CA SER A 76 1.76 10.56 -18.55
C SER A 76 0.85 10.83 -17.34
N VAL A 77 -0.36 11.36 -17.57
CA VAL A 77 -1.34 11.64 -16.50
C VAL A 77 -1.90 10.35 -15.93
N ALA A 78 -2.23 9.38 -16.79
CA ALA A 78 -2.70 8.06 -16.36
C ALA A 78 -1.66 7.33 -15.50
N ASN A 79 -0.38 7.37 -15.90
CA ASN A 79 0.70 6.74 -15.15
C ASN A 79 0.93 7.42 -13.79
N ARG A 80 0.89 8.77 -13.72
CA ARG A 80 0.97 9.52 -12.45
C ARG A 80 -0.18 9.18 -11.49
N LYS A 81 -1.41 9.07 -12.01
CA LYS A 81 -2.58 8.67 -11.18
C LYS A 81 -2.40 7.24 -10.65
N ARG A 82 -1.94 6.30 -11.49
CA ARG A 82 -1.67 4.92 -11.08
C ARG A 82 -0.60 4.84 -9.99
N GLN A 83 0.52 5.53 -10.18
CA GLN A 83 1.61 5.57 -9.19
C GLN A 83 1.16 6.12 -7.83
N LYS A 84 0.42 7.24 -7.82
CA LYS A 84 -0.14 7.80 -6.58
C LYS A 84 -1.10 6.84 -5.88
N MET A 85 -1.92 6.12 -6.64
CA MET A 85 -2.85 5.13 -6.09
C MET A 85 -2.10 3.92 -5.51
N GLU A 86 -1.09 3.41 -6.19
CA GLU A 86 -0.22 2.33 -5.69
C GLU A 86 0.54 2.75 -4.43
N GLU A 87 1.04 3.98 -4.38
CA GLU A 87 1.70 4.53 -3.20
C GLU A 87 0.74 4.67 -2.02
N ALA A 88 -0.44 5.26 -2.23
CA ALA A 88 -1.48 5.36 -1.22
C ALA A 88 -1.92 3.99 -0.69
N PHE A 89 -2.03 3.00 -1.59
CA PHE A 89 -2.34 1.63 -1.22
C PHE A 89 -1.24 1.01 -0.34
N ARG A 90 0.04 1.17 -0.72
CA ARG A 90 1.19 0.71 0.07
C ARG A 90 1.23 1.36 1.45
N ILE A 91 0.98 2.66 1.53
CA ILE A 91 0.92 3.40 2.81
C ILE A 91 -0.19 2.83 3.70
N ASN A 92 -1.39 2.61 3.15
CA ASN A 92 -2.50 2.06 3.90
C ASN A 92 -2.22 0.63 4.40
N GLN A 93 -1.58 -0.20 3.57
CA GLN A 93 -1.18 -1.55 3.95
C GLN A 93 -0.13 -1.55 5.09
N ARG A 94 0.84 -0.62 5.04
CA ARG A 94 1.81 -0.44 6.14
C ARG A 94 1.12 0.01 7.43
N LYS A 95 0.19 0.97 7.33
CA LYS A 95 -0.57 1.48 8.48
C LYS A 95 -1.43 0.38 9.13
N SER A 96 -2.12 -0.43 8.33
CA SER A 96 -2.92 -1.54 8.84
C SER A 96 -2.07 -2.63 9.49
N ARG A 97 -0.90 -2.96 8.91
CA ARG A 97 0.05 -3.90 9.53
C ARG A 97 0.59 -3.37 10.86
N LYS A 98 0.94 -2.08 10.94
CA LYS A 98 1.38 -1.45 12.19
C LYS A 98 0.28 -1.54 13.26
N ALA A 99 -0.95 -1.14 12.93
CA ALA A 99 -2.07 -1.22 13.85
C ALA A 99 -2.31 -2.66 14.36
N ARG A 100 -2.23 -3.67 13.48
CA ARG A 100 -2.33 -5.09 13.89
C ARG A 100 -1.20 -5.51 14.82
N ASN A 101 0.03 -5.08 14.55
CA ASN A 101 1.17 -5.37 15.41
C ASN A 101 0.99 -4.72 16.79
N ASP A 102 0.54 -3.46 16.83
CA ASP A 102 0.32 -2.73 18.08
C ASP A 102 -0.75 -3.44 18.95
N VAL A 103 -1.84 -3.90 18.33
CA VAL A 103 -2.88 -4.70 19.00
C VAL A 103 -2.32 -6.02 19.53
N ALA A 104 -1.47 -6.71 18.75
CA ALA A 104 -0.85 -7.96 19.20
C ALA A 104 0.12 -7.75 20.38
N VAL A 105 0.85 -6.64 20.40
CA VAL A 105 1.73 -6.25 21.51
C VAL A 105 0.91 -6.00 22.78
N GLN A 106 -0.20 -5.24 22.67
CA GLN A 106 -1.12 -4.99 23.78
C GLN A 106 -1.70 -6.29 24.34
N GLY A 107 -2.21 -7.18 23.48
CA GLY A 107 -2.75 -8.47 23.94
C GLY A 107 -1.70 -9.38 24.61
N THR A 108 -0.43 -9.28 24.20
CA THR A 108 0.67 -10.02 24.86
C THR A 108 0.93 -9.47 26.26
N ASN A 109 0.89 -8.16 26.44
CA ASN A 109 1.01 -7.52 27.75
C ASN A 109 -0.14 -7.94 28.68
N ASP A 110 -1.38 -7.92 28.19
CA ASP A 110 -2.57 -8.34 28.93
C ASP A 110 -2.47 -9.80 29.39
N SER A 111 -2.00 -10.69 28.50
CA SER A 111 -1.79 -12.09 28.84
C SER A 111 -0.68 -12.30 29.88
N SER A 112 0.35 -11.45 29.83
CA SER A 112 1.50 -11.50 30.73
C SER A 112 1.15 -11.06 32.15
N ILE A 113 0.42 -9.95 32.31
CA ILE A 113 -0.01 -9.47 33.63
C ILE A 113 -0.96 -10.48 34.30
N LEU A 114 -1.87 -11.08 33.54
CA LEU A 114 -2.74 -12.16 34.03
C LEU A 114 -1.96 -13.39 34.49
N SER A 115 -0.83 -13.70 33.84
CA SER A 115 0.02 -14.81 34.25
C SER A 115 0.73 -14.51 35.57
N LYS A 116 1.13 -13.25 35.82
CA LYS A 116 1.71 -12.82 37.10
C LYS A 116 0.66 -12.88 38.23
N VAL A 117 -0.55 -12.37 37.99
CA VAL A 117 -1.67 -12.46 38.96
C VAL A 117 -1.98 -13.93 39.28
N SER A 118 -2.02 -14.80 38.28
CA SER A 118 -2.30 -16.23 38.50
C SER A 118 -1.30 -16.90 39.45
N MET A 119 0.00 -16.63 39.33
CA MET A 119 1.00 -17.23 40.21
C MET A 119 1.02 -16.57 41.59
N ALA A 120 0.81 -15.25 41.69
CA ALA A 120 0.69 -14.53 42.96
C ALA A 120 -0.46 -15.10 43.80
N LYS A 121 -1.64 -15.27 43.19
CA LYS A 121 -2.82 -15.87 43.85
C LYS A 121 -2.62 -17.30 44.34
N LEU A 122 -1.72 -18.05 43.72
CA LEU A 122 -1.38 -19.41 44.14
C LEU A 122 -0.26 -19.43 45.20
N GLY A 123 0.16 -18.27 45.71
CA GLY A 123 1.15 -18.14 46.77
C GLY A 123 2.59 -18.32 46.30
N TYR A 124 2.88 -18.21 45.01
CA TYR A 124 4.27 -18.26 44.53
C TYR A 124 5.08 -17.05 45.01
N PHE A 125 4.43 -15.90 45.17
CA PHE A 125 4.98 -14.68 45.76
C PHE A 125 3.82 -13.80 46.21
N ASP A 126 4.11 -12.89 47.14
CA ASP A 126 3.14 -11.94 47.67
C ASP A 126 3.33 -10.58 46.98
N ASP A 127 2.25 -10.02 46.47
CA ASP A 127 2.22 -8.74 45.77
C ASP A 127 0.84 -8.11 45.91
N LEU A 128 0.80 -7.04 46.72
CA LEU A 128 -0.41 -6.30 47.05
C LEU A 128 -0.91 -5.41 45.90
N PHE A 129 -0.07 -5.16 44.89
CA PHE A 129 -0.35 -4.19 43.83
C PHE A 129 -0.87 -4.84 42.56
N LEU A 130 -0.44 -6.07 42.24
CA LEU A 130 -0.83 -6.73 40.98
C LEU A 130 -2.34 -6.86 40.75
N ARG A 131 -3.13 -6.99 41.82
CA ARG A 131 -4.58 -7.08 41.72
C ARG A 131 -5.23 -5.76 41.29
N GLU A 132 -4.63 -4.63 41.63
CA GLU A 132 -5.15 -3.29 41.31
C GLU A 132 -4.98 -2.93 39.82
N PHE A 133 -4.11 -3.64 39.10
CA PHE A 133 -3.86 -3.42 37.67
C PHE A 133 -4.72 -4.29 36.76
N VAL A 134 -5.46 -5.25 37.30
CA VAL A 134 -6.21 -6.21 36.49
C VAL A 134 -7.52 -6.59 37.15
N ASP A 135 -8.63 -6.37 36.44
CA ASP A 135 -9.96 -6.77 36.92
C ASP A 135 -10.20 -8.28 36.80
N LYS A 136 -9.59 -8.91 35.80
CA LYS A 136 -9.85 -10.30 35.40
C LYS A 136 -9.02 -11.30 36.20
N ASP A 137 -9.70 -12.37 36.62
CA ASP A 137 -9.10 -13.50 37.29
C ASP A 137 -8.96 -14.69 36.36
N VAL A 138 -7.71 -15.09 36.08
CA VAL A 138 -7.39 -16.22 35.20
C VAL A 138 -6.41 -17.13 35.90
N ARG A 139 -6.71 -18.44 35.92
CA ARG A 139 -5.78 -19.48 36.38
C ARG A 139 -4.98 -20.03 35.21
N ARG A 140 -3.66 -19.97 35.29
CA ARG A 140 -2.73 -20.58 34.31
C ARG A 140 -2.29 -21.98 34.75
N SER A 141 -1.72 -22.74 33.82
CA SER A 141 -1.17 -24.06 34.10
C SER A 141 0.06 -23.98 35.03
N PRO A 142 0.36 -25.04 35.80
CA PRO A 142 1.51 -25.04 36.71
C PRO A 142 2.84 -24.68 36.03
N SER A 143 3.06 -25.14 34.80
CA SER A 143 4.28 -24.85 34.04
C SER A 143 4.42 -23.37 33.69
N ILE A 144 3.32 -22.70 33.34
CA ILE A 144 3.32 -21.25 33.06
C ILE A 144 3.62 -20.48 34.35
N ASN A 145 2.96 -20.84 35.46
CA ASN A 145 3.18 -20.18 36.76
C ASN A 145 4.63 -20.32 37.22
N ARG A 146 5.21 -21.53 37.12
CA ARG A 146 6.64 -21.76 37.41
C ARG A 146 7.56 -20.91 36.54
N GLY A 147 7.27 -20.82 35.23
CA GLY A 147 8.07 -20.01 34.31
C GLY A 147 8.04 -18.51 34.66
N TYR A 148 6.88 -17.96 35.00
CA TYR A 148 6.77 -16.56 35.43
C TYR A 148 7.41 -16.31 36.79
N TYR A 149 7.36 -17.27 37.70
CA TYR A 149 8.03 -17.17 39.01
C TYR A 149 9.55 -17.09 38.84
N ILE A 150 10.13 -17.96 38.00
CA ILE A 150 11.56 -17.93 37.69
C ILE A 150 11.97 -16.59 37.09
N ARG A 151 11.18 -16.04 36.15
CA ARG A 151 11.44 -14.70 35.58
C ARG A 151 11.45 -13.60 36.63
N MET A 152 10.49 -13.63 37.57
CA MET A 152 10.42 -12.67 38.66
C MET A 152 11.65 -12.79 39.57
N LYS A 153 12.02 -14.00 39.99
CA LYS A 153 13.21 -14.24 40.83
C LYS A 153 14.52 -13.84 40.14
N ALA A 154 14.64 -14.04 38.82
CA ALA A 154 15.79 -13.56 38.06
C ALA A 154 15.92 -12.03 38.08
N LEU A 155 14.78 -11.32 37.97
CA LEU A 155 14.76 -9.85 38.05
C LEU A 155 15.08 -9.38 39.47
N GLU A 156 14.48 -9.97 40.50
CA GLU A 156 14.77 -9.68 41.91
C GLU A 156 16.25 -9.87 42.22
N TYR A 157 16.85 -10.98 41.76
CA TYR A 157 18.28 -11.23 41.89
C TYR A 157 19.13 -10.15 41.22
N ALA A 158 18.81 -9.79 39.96
CA ALA A 158 19.55 -8.77 39.23
C ALA A 158 19.46 -7.39 39.91
N LEU A 159 18.29 -7.02 40.43
CA LEU A 159 18.09 -5.77 41.18
C LEU A 159 18.87 -5.79 42.49
N ASN A 160 18.81 -6.88 43.26
CA ASN A 160 19.54 -7.00 44.52
C ASN A 160 21.06 -6.92 44.29
N MET A 161 21.57 -7.54 43.22
CA MET A 161 22.98 -7.41 42.83
C MET A 161 23.36 -5.96 42.51
N PHE A 162 22.49 -5.25 41.78
CA PHE A 162 22.68 -3.85 41.47
C PHE A 162 22.69 -2.98 42.74
N TYR A 163 21.73 -3.17 43.65
CA TYR A 163 21.65 -2.44 44.91
C TYR A 163 22.86 -2.69 45.81
N SER A 164 23.25 -3.94 46.01
CA SER A 164 24.42 -4.30 46.82
C SER A 164 25.72 -3.67 46.30
N THR A 165 25.85 -3.54 44.97
CA THR A 165 27.02 -2.88 44.35
C THR A 165 26.99 -1.36 44.57
N TYR A 166 25.80 -0.75 44.56
CA TYR A 166 25.64 0.69 44.74
C TYR A 166 25.84 1.10 46.21
N ASP A 167 25.32 0.31 47.14
CA ASP A 167 25.43 0.54 48.58
C ASP A 167 26.90 0.50 49.03
N GLN A 168 27.70 -0.42 48.48
CA GLN A 168 29.14 -0.49 48.73
C GLN A 168 29.94 0.73 48.23
N LYS A 169 29.45 1.45 47.22
CA LYS A 169 30.08 2.66 46.69
C LYS A 169 29.65 3.94 47.40
N ALA A 170 28.57 3.91 48.19
CA ALA A 170 28.08 5.06 48.94
C ALA A 170 28.78 5.22 50.32
N VAL A 171 29.49 4.18 50.78
CA VAL A 171 30.20 4.14 52.07
C VAL A 171 31.72 4.35 51.92
N GLN A 172 32.24 4.42 50.69
CA GLN A 172 33.61 4.83 50.35
C GLN A 172 33.66 6.30 49.95
#